data_AF-D0UKW0-F1
#
_entry.id   AF-D0UKW0-F1
#
_cell.length_a   1.000
_cell.length_b   1.000
_cell.length_c   1.000
_cell.angle_alpha   90.00
_cell.angle_beta   90.00
_cell.angle_gamma   90.00
#
_symmetry.space_group_name_H-M   'P 1'
#
loop_
_entity.id
_entity.type
_entity.pdbx_description
1 polymer ?
#
loop_
_entity_poly.entity_id
_entity_poly.type
_entity_poly.pdbx_seq_one_letter_code
_entity_poly.pdbx_strand_id
1 'polypeptide(L)'
;VGRKRGGRNFGGHSEQENTLNQLLVEMDGFNTTTNVVVLAATNRVDILDQALLRPGRFDRQIFVPAPDIKGRASIFKVHLKPIKSNLEVNDLARKMAALTPGFTGADIANVCNEAALIAARDLNESVIMK
;
A
#
# COMPACT_ATOMS: atom_id res chain seq x y z
N VAL A 1 4.21 14.43 9.19
CA VAL A 1 3.69 14.49 10.58
C VAL A 1 4.03 13.17 11.26
N GLY A 2 4.63 13.17 12.47
CA GLY A 2 4.90 11.93 13.23
C GLY A 2 6.31 11.34 13.17
N ARG A 3 7.31 12.08 12.67
CA ARG A 3 8.72 11.63 12.67
C ARG A 3 9.36 11.80 14.06
N LYS A 4 10.18 10.84 14.48
CA LYS A 4 10.97 10.85 15.73
C LYS A 4 11.79 12.13 15.84
N ARG A 5 11.73 12.77 17.01
CA ARG A 5 12.45 14.01 17.33
C ARG A 5 13.96 13.86 17.08
N GLY A 6 14.54 14.79 16.34
CA GLY A 6 15.99 14.91 16.18
C GLY A 6 16.55 15.87 17.22
N GLY A 7 17.63 15.47 17.91
CA GLY A 7 18.27 16.34 18.89
C GLY A 7 18.81 17.63 18.26
N ARG A 8 18.34 18.77 18.79
CA ARG A 8 19.02 20.08 18.81
C ARG A 8 19.40 20.69 17.46
N ASN A 9 18.40 21.01 16.62
CA ASN A 9 18.53 22.06 15.58
C ASN A 9 17.43 23.11 15.75
N PHE A 10 17.83 24.31 16.19
CA PHE A 10 17.01 25.49 16.36
C PHE A 10 16.46 25.97 15.01
N GLY A 11 15.13 26.02 14.84
CA GLY A 11 14.48 26.98 13.94
C GLY A 11 13.44 26.49 12.93
N GLY A 12 13.18 25.18 12.78
CA GLY A 12 12.30 24.70 11.69
C GLY A 12 11.28 23.60 12.03
N HIS A 13 11.24 23.10 13.27
CA HIS A 13 10.45 21.93 13.65
C HIS A 13 9.23 22.21 14.55
N SER A 14 9.01 23.45 15.01
CA SER A 14 7.96 23.77 16.00
C SER A 14 6.55 23.40 15.53
N GLU A 15 6.20 23.71 14.29
CA GLU A 15 4.83 23.48 13.78
C GLU A 15 4.51 22.00 13.58
N GLN A 16 5.50 21.22 13.14
CA GLN A 16 5.34 19.77 12.97
C GLN A 16 5.21 19.06 14.32
N GLU A 17 5.89 19.56 15.35
CA GLU A 17 5.80 19.03 16.71
C GLU A 17 4.50 19.45 17.40
N ASN A 18 4.07 20.71 17.24
CA ASN A 18 2.80 21.21 17.77
C ASN A 18 1.61 20.47 17.16
N THR A 19 1.61 20.27 15.84
CA THR A 19 0.56 19.49 15.16
C THR A 19 0.56 18.02 15.58
N LEU A 20 1.73 17.42 15.82
CA LEU A 20 1.81 16.06 16.35
C LEU A 20 1.25 15.97 17.77
N ASN A 21 1.63 16.89 18.66
CA ASN A 21 1.12 16.89 20.03
C ASN A 21 -0.40 17.08 20.07
N GLN A 22 -0.94 17.97 19.24
CA GLN A 22 -2.39 18.14 19.15
C GLN A 22 -3.07 16.85 18.70
N LEU A 23 -2.54 16.18 17.67
CA LEU A 23 -3.07 14.89 17.22
C LEU A 23 -3.08 13.84 18.35
N LEU A 24 -2.02 13.79 19.17
CA LEU A 24 -1.95 12.85 20.30
C LEU A 24 -3.01 13.15 21.37
N VAL A 25 -3.27 14.43 21.66
CA VAL A 25 -4.30 14.86 22.63
C VAL A 25 -5.70 14.52 22.12
N GLU A 26 -5.99 14.77 20.84
CA GLU A 26 -7.27 14.40 20.24
C GLU A 26 -7.45 12.87 20.21
N MET A 27 -6.38 12.12 19.95
CA MET A 27 -6.41 10.65 19.97
C MET A 27 -6.71 10.09 21.36
N ASP A 28 -6.15 10.68 22.42
CA ASP A 28 -6.45 10.29 23.81
C ASP A 28 -7.88 10.69 24.24
N GLY A 29 -8.51 11.63 23.52
CA GLY A 29 -9.89 12.07 23.75
C GLY A 29 -10.98 11.14 23.19
N PHE A 30 -10.61 10.13 22.40
CA PHE A 30 -11.56 9.13 21.90
C PHE A 30 -11.82 8.06 22.96
N ASN A 31 -12.92 8.22 23.70
CA ASN A 31 -13.40 7.22 24.64
C ASN A 31 -14.14 6.09 23.88
N THR A 32 -14.38 4.95 24.55
CA THR A 32 -15.13 3.79 24.00
C THR A 32 -16.58 4.11 23.60
N THR A 33 -17.12 5.26 24.01
CA THR A 33 -18.41 5.80 23.60
C THR A 33 -18.38 6.45 22.21
N THR A 34 -17.20 6.73 21.69
CA THR A 34 -17.01 7.41 20.41
C THR A 34 -16.80 6.34 19.32
N ASN A 35 -17.77 6.19 18.42
CA ASN A 35 -17.76 5.20 17.33
C ASN A 35 -16.80 5.61 16.18
N VAL A 36 -15.54 5.88 16.49
CA VAL A 36 -14.51 6.30 15.52
C VAL A 36 -13.39 5.26 15.50
N VAL A 37 -13.01 4.83 14.30
CA VAL A 37 -11.88 3.92 14.07
C VAL A 37 -10.83 4.66 13.26
N VAL A 38 -9.60 4.71 13.76
CA VAL A 38 -8.48 5.38 13.09
C VAL A 38 -7.56 4.34 12.46
N LEU A 39 -7.34 4.44 11.14
CA LEU A 39 -6.37 3.64 10.40
C LEU A 39 -5.27 4.55 9.85
N ALA A 40 -4.02 4.13 10.00
CA ALA A 40 -2.85 4.81 9.43
C ALA A 40 -1.95 3.81 8.71
N ALA A 41 -1.24 4.28 7.68
CA ALA A 41 -0.28 3.49 6.92
C ALA A 41 1.07 4.22 6.87
N THR A 42 2.17 3.47 7.03
CA THR A 42 3.52 3.98 6.87
C THR A 42 4.41 2.95 6.19
N ASN A 43 5.31 3.42 5.31
CA ASN A 43 6.38 2.60 4.75
C ASN A 43 7.66 2.65 5.61
N ARG A 44 7.66 3.44 6.68
CA ARG A 44 8.80 3.70 7.57
C ARG A 44 8.38 3.76 9.03
N VAL A 45 8.20 2.60 9.65
CA VAL A 45 7.89 2.49 11.08
C VAL A 45 9.08 2.88 11.96
N ASP A 46 10.31 2.73 11.44
CA ASP A 46 11.59 3.02 12.11
C ASP A 46 11.73 4.48 12.56
N ILE A 47 11.16 5.40 11.79
CA ILE A 47 11.22 6.83 12.07
C ILE A 47 9.99 7.38 12.79
N LEU A 48 9.02 6.54 13.16
CA LEU A 48 7.83 7.03 13.85
C LEU A 48 8.14 7.45 15.29
N ASP A 49 7.45 8.50 15.75
CA ASP A 49 7.46 8.87 17.17
C ASP A 49 6.82 7.76 18.00
N GLN A 50 7.53 7.30 19.03
CA GLN A 50 7.09 6.23 19.94
C GLN A 50 5.82 6.60 20.70
N ALA A 51 5.51 7.89 20.85
CA ALA A 51 4.27 8.35 21.46
C ALA A 51 3.04 7.89 20.67
N LEU A 52 3.12 7.77 19.34
CA LEU A 52 2.01 7.32 18.49
C LEU A 52 1.69 5.83 18.68
N LEU A 53 2.67 5.02 19.09
CA LEU A 53 2.59 3.56 19.19
C LEU A 53 2.18 3.08 20.60
N ARG A 54 1.86 4.00 21.52
CA ARG A 54 1.44 3.64 22.87
C ARG A 54 0.02 3.06 22.87
N PRO A 55 -0.30 2.16 23.83
CA PRO A 55 -1.66 1.67 24.01
C PRO A 55 -2.68 2.81 24.10
N GLY A 56 -3.82 2.67 23.42
CA GLY A 56 -4.85 3.71 23.31
C GLY A 56 -4.71 4.64 22.09
N ARG A 57 -3.62 4.54 21.32
CA ARG A 57 -3.41 5.27 20.06
C ARG A 57 -3.32 4.29 18.89
N PHE A 58 -2.20 4.22 18.16
CA PHE A 58 -1.95 3.15 17.19
C PHE A 58 -1.41 1.90 17.90
N ASP A 59 -2.27 1.28 18.69
CA ASP A 59 -1.96 0.11 19.51
C ASP A 59 -1.87 -1.20 18.71
N ARG A 60 -2.57 -1.29 17.57
CA ARG A 60 -2.50 -2.42 16.63
C ARG A 60 -1.63 -2.08 15.42
N GLN A 61 -0.60 -2.90 15.22
CA GLN A 61 0.29 -2.82 14.06
C GLN A 61 0.10 -4.07 13.20
N ILE A 62 -0.29 -3.87 11.94
CA ILE A 62 -0.45 -4.94 10.96
C ILE A 62 0.64 -4.75 9.90
N PHE A 63 1.59 -5.69 9.86
CA PHE A 63 2.60 -5.71 8.81
C PHE A 63 2.04 -6.30 7.54
N VAL A 64 2.21 -5.59 6.42
CA VAL A 64 1.80 -6.05 5.09
C VAL A 64 3.06 -6.42 4.29
N PRO A 65 3.42 -7.71 4.21
CA PRO A 65 4.57 -8.13 3.41
C PRO A 65 4.28 -8.03 1.91
N ALA A 66 5.35 -8.15 1.10
CA ALA A 66 5.19 -8.39 -0.33
C ALA A 66 4.42 -9.71 -0.58
N PRO A 67 3.60 -9.77 -1.63
CA PRO A 67 2.76 -10.93 -1.89
C PRO A 67 3.60 -12.17 -2.26
N ASP A 68 3.19 -13.32 -1.73
CA ASP A 68 3.71 -14.61 -2.14
C ASP A 68 3.19 -15.01 -3.54
N ILE A 69 3.58 -16.18 -4.03
CA ILE A 69 3.17 -16.62 -5.38
C ILE A 69 1.64 -16.73 -5.53
N LYS A 70 0.92 -17.17 -4.49
CA LYS A 70 -0.54 -17.29 -4.51
C LYS A 70 -1.22 -15.92 -4.46
N GLY A 71 -0.68 -15.02 -3.65
CA GLY A 71 -1.09 -13.62 -3.55
C GLY A 71 -0.90 -12.90 -4.87
N ARG A 72 0.26 -13.04 -5.51
CA ARG A 72 0.50 -12.47 -6.85
C ARG A 72 -0.47 -13.02 -7.88
N ALA A 73 -0.72 -14.32 -7.92
CA ALA A 73 -1.71 -14.91 -8.83
C ALA A 73 -3.11 -14.33 -8.61
N SER A 74 -3.50 -14.11 -7.34
CA SER A 74 -4.78 -13.50 -7.00
C SER A 74 -4.86 -12.04 -7.44
N ILE A 75 -3.78 -11.27 -7.26
CA ILE A 75 -3.67 -9.87 -7.70
C ILE A 75 -3.74 -9.78 -9.23
N PHE A 76 -2.97 -10.63 -9.95
CA PHE A 76 -3.07 -10.73 -11.41
C PHE A 76 -4.49 -11.01 -11.86
N LYS A 77 -5.19 -11.94 -11.21
CA LYS A 77 -6.59 -12.26 -11.56
C LYS A 77 -7.51 -11.05 -11.44
N VAL A 78 -7.31 -10.18 -10.44
CA VAL A 78 -8.08 -8.94 -10.29
C VAL A 78 -7.78 -7.97 -11.43
N HIS A 79 -6.50 -7.73 -11.74
CA HIS A 79 -6.10 -6.75 -12.76
C HIS A 79 -6.27 -7.24 -14.20
N LEU A 80 -6.31 -8.54 -14.45
CA LEU A 80 -6.60 -9.13 -15.75
C LEU A 80 -8.11 -9.17 -16.06
N LYS A 81 -8.98 -9.19 -15.04
CA LYS A 81 -10.45 -9.23 -15.21
C LYS A 81 -11.02 -8.14 -16.13
N PRO A 82 -10.61 -6.86 -16.06
CA PRO A 82 -11.11 -5.82 -16.96
C PRO A 82 -10.46 -5.83 -18.36
N ILE A 83 -9.41 -6.62 -18.58
CA ILE A 83 -8.65 -6.62 -19.83
C ILE A 83 -9.24 -7.64 -20.82
N LYS A 84 -9.59 -7.19 -22.03
CA LYS A 84 -10.03 -8.08 -23.10
C LYS A 84 -8.84 -8.89 -23.61
N SER A 85 -8.85 -10.19 -23.36
CA SER A 85 -7.86 -11.15 -23.87
C SER A 85 -8.53 -12.48 -24.21
N ASN A 86 -8.00 -13.21 -25.18
CA ASN A 86 -8.47 -14.56 -25.53
C ASN A 86 -7.81 -15.65 -24.65
N LEU A 87 -7.14 -15.25 -23.57
CA LEU A 87 -6.37 -16.13 -22.71
C LEU A 87 -7.17 -16.48 -21.46
N GLU A 88 -7.05 -17.74 -21.01
CA GLU A 88 -7.64 -18.17 -19.76
C GLU A 88 -6.99 -17.45 -18.57
N VAL A 89 -7.76 -16.58 -17.91
CA VAL A 89 -7.26 -15.67 -16.87
C VAL A 89 -6.60 -16.41 -15.71
N ASN A 90 -7.13 -17.57 -15.31
CA ASN A 90 -6.57 -18.34 -14.19
C ASN A 90 -5.20 -18.95 -14.53
N ASP A 91 -5.00 -19.37 -15.76
CA ASP A 91 -3.74 -19.98 -16.21
C ASP A 91 -2.69 -18.90 -16.45
N LEU A 92 -3.10 -17.79 -17.07
CA LEU A 92 -2.24 -16.63 -17.27
C LEU A 92 -1.78 -16.06 -15.93
N ALA A 93 -2.69 -15.87 -14.97
CA ALA A 93 -2.35 -15.34 -13.65
C ALA A 93 -1.35 -16.24 -12.90
N ARG A 94 -1.53 -17.57 -12.96
CA ARG A 94 -0.58 -18.54 -12.38
C ARG A 94 0.79 -18.47 -13.05
N LYS A 95 0.83 -18.40 -14.38
CA LYS A 95 2.07 -18.29 -15.16
C LYS A 95 2.80 -16.99 -14.84
N MET A 96 2.11 -15.85 -14.87
CA MET A 96 2.69 -14.53 -14.59
C MET A 96 3.19 -14.42 -13.15
N ALA A 97 2.48 -14.98 -12.17
CA ALA A 97 2.93 -15.00 -10.77
C ALA A 97 4.26 -15.75 -10.57
N ALA A 98 4.50 -16.82 -11.33
CA ALA A 98 5.75 -17.56 -11.30
C ALA A 98 6.92 -16.77 -11.90
N LEU A 99 6.65 -15.93 -12.91
CA LEU A 99 7.65 -15.12 -13.63
C LEU A 99 7.99 -13.78 -12.95
N THR A 100 7.28 -13.42 -11.87
CA THR A 100 7.38 -12.08 -11.23
C THR A 100 7.73 -12.15 -9.74
N PRO A 101 8.83 -12.84 -9.33
CA PRO A 101 9.24 -12.84 -7.94
C PRO A 101 9.59 -11.42 -7.46
N GLY A 102 9.14 -11.07 -6.26
CA GLY A 102 9.40 -9.76 -5.64
C GLY A 102 8.45 -8.64 -6.08
N PHE A 103 7.55 -8.88 -7.04
CA PHE A 103 6.62 -7.85 -7.49
C PHE A 103 5.59 -7.52 -6.41
N THR A 104 5.36 -6.22 -6.23
CA THR A 104 4.28 -5.69 -5.40
C THR A 104 2.96 -5.65 -6.17
N GLY A 105 1.86 -5.36 -5.48
CA GLY A 105 0.57 -5.15 -6.15
C GLY A 105 0.60 -4.02 -7.18
N ALA A 106 1.37 -2.96 -6.91
CA ALA A 106 1.53 -1.84 -7.84
C ALA A 106 2.28 -2.27 -9.11
N ASP A 107 3.36 -3.05 -8.98
CA ASP A 107 4.12 -3.55 -10.12
C ASP A 107 3.25 -4.45 -11.01
N ILE A 108 2.45 -5.33 -10.40
CA ILE A 108 1.52 -6.22 -11.12
C ILE A 108 0.46 -5.41 -11.88
N ALA A 109 -0.14 -4.41 -11.23
CA ALA A 109 -1.12 -3.54 -11.87
C ALA A 109 -0.49 -2.80 -13.06
N ASN A 110 0.73 -2.30 -12.90
CA ASN A 110 1.45 -1.60 -13.95
C ASN A 110 1.75 -2.51 -15.16
N VAL A 111 2.20 -3.75 -14.93
CA VAL A 111 2.41 -4.73 -16.01
C VAL A 111 1.13 -4.98 -16.80
N CYS A 112 0.00 -5.15 -16.11
CA CYS A 112 -1.29 -5.38 -16.77
C CYS A 112 -1.71 -4.17 -17.61
N ASN A 113 -1.51 -2.96 -17.08
CA ASN A 113 -1.80 -1.71 -17.78
C ASN A 113 -0.93 -1.52 -19.03
N GLU A 114 0.38 -1.76 -18.93
CA GLU A 114 1.31 -1.66 -20.06
C GLU A 114 0.96 -2.69 -21.16
N ALA A 115 0.59 -3.92 -20.78
CA ALA A 115 0.15 -4.92 -21.75
C ALA A 115 -1.09 -4.45 -22.55
N ALA A 116 -2.06 -3.84 -21.88
CA ALA A 116 -3.24 -3.28 -22.54
C ALA A 116 -2.88 -2.08 -23.44
N LEU A 117 -1.97 -1.23 -23.00
CA LEU A 117 -1.52 -0.05 -23.74
C LEU A 117 -0.73 -0.42 -25.00
N ILE A 118 0.12 -1.46 -24.93
CA ILE A 118 0.81 -2.03 -26.09
C ILE A 118 -0.19 -2.62 -27.08
N ALA A 119 -1.18 -3.38 -26.62
CA ALA A 119 -2.20 -3.94 -27.50
C ALA A 119 -2.99 -2.84 -28.23
N ALA A 120 -3.36 -1.77 -27.53
CA ALA A 120 -4.04 -0.62 -28.12
C ALA A 120 -3.16 0.12 -29.16
N ARG A 121 -1.85 0.27 -28.88
CA ARG A 121 -0.88 0.88 -29.81
C ARG A 121 -0.71 0.06 -31.09
N ASP A 122 -0.70 -1.27 -30.96
CA ASP A 122 -0.61 -2.22 -32.08
C ASP A 122 -1.95 -2.38 -32.83
N LEU A 123 -3.00 -1.60 -32.48
CA LEU A 123 -4.36 -1.67 -33.02
C LEU A 123 -5.01 -3.06 -32.87
N ASN A 124 -4.61 -3.83 -31.85
CA ASN A 124 -5.21 -5.12 -31.54
C ASN A 124 -6.52 -4.95 -30.75
N GLU A 125 -7.54 -5.74 -31.07
CA GLU A 125 -8.80 -5.75 -30.31
C GLU A 125 -8.69 -6.40 -28.92
N SER A 126 -7.59 -7.12 -28.66
CA SER A 126 -7.36 -7.85 -27.41
C SER A 126 -5.87 -8.01 -27.12
N VAL A 127 -5.53 -8.20 -25.84
CA VAL A 127 -4.16 -8.50 -25.42
C VAL A 127 -3.79 -9.93 -25.83
N ILE A 128 -2.67 -10.05 -26.55
CA ILE A 128 -2.10 -11.31 -27.01
C ILE A 128 -0.78 -11.59 -26.29
N MET A 129 -0.48 -12.86 -26.06
CA MET A 129 0.87 -13.29 -25.66
C MET A 129 1.74 -13.35 -26.93
N LYS A 130 2.87 -12.63 -26.90
CA LYS A 130 3.93 -12.74 -27.92
C LYS A 130 4.92 -13.84 -27.52
#